data_AF-A0A133VKA1-F1
#
_entry.id   AF-A0A133VKA1-F1
#
_cell.length_a   1.000
_cell.length_b   1.000
_cell.length_c   1.000
_cell.angle_alpha   90.00
_cell.angle_beta   90.00
_cell.angle_gamma   90.00
#
_symmetry.space_group_name_H-M   'P 1'
#
loop_
_entity.id
_entity.type
_entity.pdbx_description
1 polymer ?
#
loop_
_entity_poly.entity_id
_entity_poly.type
_entity_poly.pdbx_seq_one_letter_code
_entity_poly.pdbx_strand_id
1 'polypeptide(L)'
;MPRKVSDEDVEEMKSLRKEGLTYKEIAEEFNVSSSTVSRYLKNMKKDPTEVQKPPAEEKESKKPEGEKEKRKVELSNELKRRIRNFNEVGMPPEEIAKRLDLPHSKVEDFLGKEKPPGILDKLKKKLGIK
;
A
#
# COMPACT_ATOMS: atom_id res chain seq x y z
N MET A 1 20.12 -2.29 -18.97
CA MET A 1 19.56 -1.36 -19.98
C MET A 1 18.13 -1.81 -20.25
N PRO A 2 17.12 -0.93 -20.29
CA PRO A 2 15.77 -1.35 -20.64
C PRO A 2 15.77 -1.88 -22.09
N ARG A 3 15.21 -3.09 -22.30
CA ARG A 3 15.03 -3.66 -23.63
C ARG A 3 14.07 -2.75 -24.41
N LYS A 4 14.46 -2.35 -25.63
CA LYS A 4 13.55 -1.64 -26.53
C LYS A 4 12.65 -2.69 -27.18
N VAL A 5 11.34 -2.51 -27.01
CA VAL A 5 10.31 -3.32 -27.68
C VAL A 5 10.16 -2.74 -29.08
N SER A 6 10.35 -3.59 -30.10
CA SER A 6 10.17 -3.26 -31.51
C SER A 6 8.71 -3.41 -31.92
N ASP A 7 8.30 -2.84 -33.05
CA ASP A 7 6.93 -2.97 -33.56
C ASP A 7 6.53 -4.44 -33.83
N GLU A 8 7.49 -5.28 -34.25
CA GLU A 8 7.30 -6.73 -34.44
C GLU A 8 6.93 -7.44 -33.12
N ASP A 9 7.63 -7.10 -32.02
CA ASP A 9 7.33 -7.63 -30.69
C ASP A 9 5.90 -7.25 -30.27
N VAL A 10 5.43 -6.04 -30.62
CA VAL A 10 4.07 -5.58 -30.28
C VAL A 10 3.01 -6.39 -31.04
N GLU A 11 3.27 -6.79 -32.27
CA GLU A 11 2.35 -7.66 -33.02
C GLU A 11 2.27 -9.06 -32.40
N GLU A 12 3.41 -9.61 -32.00
CA GLU A 12 3.48 -10.92 -31.36
C GLU A 12 2.76 -10.93 -29.99
N MET A 13 2.93 -9.85 -29.19
CA MET A 13 2.17 -9.64 -27.94
C MET A 13 0.65 -9.64 -28.16
N LYS A 14 0.15 -9.18 -29.31
CA LYS A 14 -1.29 -9.24 -29.63
C LYS A 14 -1.74 -10.64 -29.97
N SER A 15 -0.94 -11.39 -30.74
CA SER A 15 -1.26 -12.77 -31.10
C SER A 15 -1.40 -13.61 -29.85
N LEU A 16 -0.43 -13.53 -28.93
CA LEU A 16 -0.47 -14.20 -27.63
C LEU A 16 -1.68 -13.76 -26.80
N ARG A 17 -2.06 -12.47 -26.88
CA ARG A 17 -3.26 -11.99 -26.19
C ARG A 17 -4.55 -12.59 -26.78
N LYS A 18 -4.63 -12.78 -28.10
CA LYS A 18 -5.75 -13.45 -28.77
C LYS A 18 -5.81 -14.94 -28.45
N GLU A 19 -4.66 -15.57 -28.22
CA GLU A 19 -4.54 -16.95 -27.75
C GLU A 19 -4.97 -17.12 -26.28
N GLY A 20 -5.18 -16.01 -25.56
CA GLY A 20 -5.71 -16.01 -24.20
C GLY A 20 -4.65 -15.83 -23.12
N LEU A 21 -3.38 -15.61 -23.48
CA LEU A 21 -2.31 -15.39 -22.51
C LEU A 21 -2.52 -14.09 -21.72
N THR A 22 -2.07 -14.10 -20.48
CA THR A 22 -2.10 -12.93 -19.60
C THR A 22 -0.95 -11.97 -19.93
N TYR A 23 -1.12 -10.70 -19.57
CA TYR A 23 -0.04 -9.70 -19.71
C TYR A 23 1.22 -10.06 -18.92
N LYS A 24 1.11 -10.93 -17.91
CA LYS A 24 2.25 -11.41 -17.13
C LYS A 24 3.03 -12.45 -17.91
N GLU A 25 2.36 -13.45 -18.49
CA GLU A 25 3.02 -14.48 -19.32
C GLU A 25 3.67 -13.86 -20.56
N ILE A 26 2.97 -12.95 -21.22
CA ILE A 26 3.52 -12.18 -22.34
C ILE A 26 4.72 -11.33 -21.88
N ALA A 27 4.67 -10.77 -20.67
CA ALA A 27 5.80 -10.01 -20.14
C ALA A 27 7.02 -10.89 -19.82
N GLU A 28 6.79 -12.10 -19.30
CA GLU A 28 7.85 -13.07 -19.02
C GLU A 28 8.53 -13.56 -20.30
N GLU A 29 7.76 -13.85 -21.34
CA GLU A 29 8.27 -14.31 -22.63
C GLU A 29 9.17 -13.26 -23.31
N PHE A 30 8.76 -12.00 -23.28
CA PHE A 30 9.53 -10.89 -23.87
C PHE A 30 10.55 -10.28 -22.92
N ASN A 31 10.63 -10.77 -21.68
CA ASN A 31 11.44 -10.23 -20.58
C ASN A 31 11.22 -8.72 -20.36
N VAL A 32 9.97 -8.29 -20.43
CA VAL A 32 9.53 -6.90 -20.22
C VAL A 32 8.63 -6.82 -18.98
N SER A 33 8.28 -5.60 -18.57
CA SER A 33 7.30 -5.45 -17.48
C SER A 33 5.87 -5.61 -18.00
N SER A 34 4.97 -6.15 -17.18
CA SER A 34 3.53 -6.22 -17.50
C SER A 34 2.93 -4.83 -17.76
N SER A 35 3.46 -3.79 -17.12
CA SER A 35 3.12 -2.39 -17.38
C SER A 35 3.55 -1.94 -18.79
N THR A 36 4.69 -2.42 -19.27
CA THR A 36 5.17 -2.18 -20.63
C THR A 36 4.22 -2.82 -21.64
N VAL A 37 3.91 -4.11 -21.48
CA VAL A 37 2.96 -4.85 -22.34
C VAL A 37 1.61 -4.13 -22.37
N SER A 38 1.06 -3.79 -21.21
CA SER A 38 -0.21 -3.06 -21.11
C SER A 38 -0.16 -1.71 -21.83
N ARG A 39 0.95 -0.97 -21.73
CA ARG A 39 1.10 0.33 -22.41
C ARG A 39 1.12 0.20 -23.93
N TYR A 40 1.79 -0.82 -24.47
CA TYR A 40 1.81 -1.07 -25.92
C TYR A 40 0.45 -1.54 -26.44
N LEU A 41 -0.24 -2.41 -25.69
CA LEU A 41 -1.55 -2.92 -26.07
C LEU A 41 -2.69 -1.88 -25.87
N LYS A 42 -2.58 -0.98 -24.91
CA LYS A 42 -3.60 0.05 -24.58
C LYS A 42 -3.61 1.25 -25.53
N ASN A 43 -2.48 1.54 -26.17
CA ASN A 43 -2.34 2.72 -27.05
C ASN A 43 -2.87 2.50 -28.47
N MET A 44 -3.37 1.31 -28.81
CA MET A 44 -4.05 1.09 -30.07
C MET A 44 -5.53 1.43 -29.95
N LYS A 45 -5.99 2.28 -30.86
CA LYS A 45 -7.28 2.97 -30.84
C LYS A 45 -8.43 1.97 -30.60
N LYS A 46 -9.33 2.38 -29.71
CA LYS A 46 -10.57 1.73 -29.29
C LYS A 46 -11.32 1.05 -30.45
N ASP A 47 -11.28 -0.27 -30.48
CA ASP A 47 -12.47 -1.05 -30.82
C ASP A 47 -13.17 -1.36 -29.49
N PRO A 48 -14.41 -0.87 -29.25
CA PRO A 48 -15.11 -1.04 -27.97
C PRO A 48 -15.67 -2.45 -27.75
N THR A 49 -15.29 -3.43 -28.56
CA THR A 49 -15.80 -4.80 -28.46
C THR A 49 -14.85 -5.67 -27.66
N GLU A 50 -15.22 -5.88 -26.39
CA GLU A 50 -15.31 -7.20 -25.77
C GLU A 50 -13.99 -8.03 -25.68
N VAL A 51 -13.49 -8.43 -24.51
CA VAL A 51 -13.91 -9.69 -23.86
C VAL A 51 -12.99 -9.94 -22.65
N GLN A 52 -13.64 -10.27 -21.53
CA GLN A 52 -13.26 -11.18 -20.43
C GLN A 52 -11.91 -11.00 -19.68
N LYS A 53 -12.06 -10.66 -18.40
CA LYS A 53 -11.09 -11.02 -17.35
C LYS A 53 -11.13 -12.54 -17.16
N PRO A 54 -10.02 -13.28 -17.32
CA PRO A 54 -9.95 -14.63 -16.76
C PRO A 54 -9.95 -14.53 -15.22
N PRO A 55 -10.58 -15.51 -14.53
CA PRO A 55 -10.62 -15.56 -13.08
C PRO A 55 -9.21 -15.73 -12.54
N ALA A 56 -8.95 -15.02 -11.45
CA ALA A 56 -7.75 -15.19 -10.65
C ALA A 56 -7.72 -16.63 -10.13
N GLU A 57 -6.91 -17.49 -10.76
CA GLU A 57 -6.54 -18.78 -10.17
C GLU A 57 -5.21 -18.62 -9.43
N GLU A 58 -5.29 -18.91 -8.14
CA GLU A 58 -4.22 -18.99 -7.18
C GLU A 58 -3.08 -19.88 -7.66
N LYS A 59 -1.87 -19.35 -7.66
CA LYS A 59 -0.70 -20.15 -7.31
C LYS A 59 0.16 -19.38 -6.31
N GLU A 60 0.11 -19.86 -5.07
CA GLU A 60 1.15 -19.69 -4.06
C GLU A 60 2.52 -19.93 -4.68
N SER A 61 3.47 -19.01 -4.45
CA SER A 61 4.82 -19.33 -4.00
C SER A 61 5.72 -18.09 -3.93
N LYS A 62 6.24 -17.86 -2.71
CA LYS A 62 7.44 -17.11 -2.34
C LYS A 62 7.33 -15.58 -2.27
N LYS A 63 7.32 -15.11 -1.01
CA LYS A 63 7.57 -13.73 -0.56
C LYS A 63 8.79 -13.14 -1.28
N PRO A 64 8.73 -11.85 -1.60
CA PRO A 64 9.64 -10.95 -0.90
C PRO A 64 8.89 -9.84 -0.18
N GLU A 65 9.55 -9.40 0.88
CA GLU A 65 9.20 -8.29 1.74
C GLU A 65 8.95 -7.00 0.96
N GLY A 66 8.03 -6.18 1.47
CA GLY A 66 8.10 -4.74 1.23
C GLY A 66 7.05 -4.15 0.30
N GLU A 67 5.77 -4.42 0.52
CA GLU A 67 4.74 -3.44 0.17
C GLU A 67 4.02 -2.98 1.44
N LYS A 68 4.41 -1.79 1.90
CA LYS A 68 3.68 -1.01 2.89
C LYS A 68 2.35 -0.60 2.27
N GLU A 69 1.40 -1.53 2.23
CA GLU A 69 0.02 -1.25 1.86
C GLU A 69 -0.52 -0.30 2.94
N LYS A 70 -0.57 0.99 2.62
CA LYS A 70 -1.23 2.02 3.42
C LYS A 70 -2.75 1.77 3.35
N ARG A 71 -3.23 0.65 3.88
CA ARG A 71 -4.64 0.51 4.23
C ARG A 71 -4.91 1.57 5.26
N LYS A 72 -5.75 2.52 4.91
CA LYS A 72 -6.27 3.54 5.81
C LYS A 72 -7.21 2.80 6.77
N VAL A 73 -6.64 2.07 7.74
CA VAL A 73 -7.40 1.44 8.80
C VAL A 73 -8.01 2.57 9.61
N GLU A 74 -9.31 2.76 9.45
CA GLU A 74 -10.07 3.62 10.34
C GLU A 74 -10.05 2.95 11.71
N LEU A 75 -9.54 3.66 12.72
CA LEU A 75 -9.59 3.13 14.08
C LEU A 75 -11.06 2.94 14.46
N SER A 76 -11.40 1.73 14.90
CA SER A 76 -12.71 1.45 15.46
C SER A 76 -13.00 2.41 16.61
N ASN A 77 -14.27 2.76 16.80
CA ASN A 77 -14.69 3.66 17.88
C ASN A 77 -14.30 3.12 19.26
N GLU A 78 -14.23 1.80 19.40
CA GLU A 78 -13.71 1.06 20.56
C GLU A 78 -12.25 1.45 20.88
N LEU A 79 -11.35 1.39 19.88
CA LEU A 79 -9.93 1.69 20.05
C LEU A 79 -9.70 3.18 20.40
N LYS A 80 -10.46 4.07 19.77
CA LYS A 80 -10.42 5.51 20.09
C LYS A 80 -10.78 5.79 21.55
N ARG A 81 -11.82 5.12 22.07
CA ARG A 81 -12.20 5.21 23.49
C ARG A 81 -11.09 4.71 24.41
N ARG A 82 -10.48 3.56 24.07
CA ARG A 82 -9.37 3.00 24.86
C ARG A 82 -8.16 3.92 24.89
N ILE A 83 -7.76 4.48 23.75
CA ILE A 83 -6.65 5.45 23.67
C ILE A 83 -6.91 6.67 24.58
N ARG A 84 -8.13 7.23 24.55
CA ARG A 84 -8.50 8.36 25.41
C ARG A 84 -8.42 7.98 26.90
N ASN A 85 -8.99 6.83 27.28
CA ASN A 85 -8.98 6.35 28.66
C ASN A 85 -7.54 6.15 29.18
N PHE A 86 -6.65 5.56 28.37
CA PHE A 86 -5.26 5.39 28.74
C PHE A 86 -4.50 6.71 28.85
N ASN A 87 -4.81 7.68 27.99
CA ASN A 87 -4.21 9.02 28.06
C ASN A 87 -4.68 9.79 29.31
N GLU A 88 -5.95 9.62 29.74
CA GLU A 88 -6.48 10.22 30.96
C GLU A 88 -5.78 9.72 32.23
N VAL A 89 -5.39 8.44 32.27
CA VAL A 89 -4.59 7.89 33.38
C VAL A 89 -3.10 8.26 33.30
N GLY A 90 -2.70 9.08 32.32
CA GLY A 90 -1.33 9.56 32.14
C GLY A 90 -0.37 8.52 31.53
N MET A 91 -0.91 7.48 30.88
CA MET A 91 -0.09 6.49 30.18
C MET A 91 0.55 7.13 28.93
N PRO A 92 1.85 6.90 28.68
CA PRO A 92 2.51 7.45 27.50
C PRO A 92 1.99 6.78 26.21
N PRO A 93 1.93 7.51 25.08
CA PRO A 93 1.40 7.01 23.81
C PRO A 93 2.11 5.75 23.30
N GLU A 94 3.40 5.61 23.59
CA GLU A 94 4.20 4.41 23.28
C GLU A 94 3.66 3.16 23.96
N GLU A 95 3.26 3.28 25.22
CA GLU A 95 2.76 2.14 26.00
C GLU A 95 1.32 1.81 25.61
N ILE A 96 0.53 2.83 25.28
CA ILE A 96 -0.82 2.67 24.70
C ILE A 96 -0.75 1.90 23.38
N ALA A 97 0.20 2.26 22.51
CA ALA A 97 0.42 1.63 21.21
C ALA A 97 0.73 0.13 21.37
N LYS A 98 1.66 -0.21 22.26
CA LYS A 98 1.99 -1.62 22.59
C LYS A 98 0.79 -2.38 23.15
N ARG A 99 0.01 -1.76 24.04
CA ARG A 99 -1.12 -2.41 24.71
C ARG A 99 -2.30 -2.68 23.77
N LEU A 100 -2.47 -1.84 22.75
CA LEU A 100 -3.55 -1.93 21.78
C LEU A 100 -3.13 -2.59 20.46
N ASP A 101 -1.87 -3.03 20.34
CA ASP A 101 -1.28 -3.55 19.11
C ASP A 101 -1.49 -2.59 17.92
N LEU A 102 -1.29 -1.29 18.19
CA LEU A 102 -1.48 -0.23 17.21
C LEU A 102 -0.15 0.43 16.88
N PRO A 103 0.05 0.89 15.63
CA PRO A 103 1.24 1.65 15.30
C PRO A 103 1.26 2.96 16.09
N HIS A 104 2.43 3.28 16.67
CA HIS A 104 2.64 4.50 17.47
C HIS A 104 2.12 5.76 16.77
N SER A 105 2.40 5.89 15.47
CA SER A 105 1.93 6.99 14.63
C SER A 105 0.41 7.18 14.68
N LYS A 106 -0.40 6.11 14.76
CA LYS A 106 -1.86 6.23 14.83
C LYS A 106 -2.34 6.71 16.19
N VAL A 107 -1.68 6.28 17.25
CA VAL A 107 -1.98 6.72 18.62
C VAL A 107 -1.61 8.20 18.77
N GLU A 108 -0.45 8.60 18.24
CA GLU A 108 -0.02 10.00 18.17
C GLU A 108 -0.90 10.86 17.25
N ASP A 109 -1.29 10.38 16.07
CA ASP A 109 -2.22 11.10 15.18
C ASP A 109 -3.58 11.34 15.85
N PHE A 110 -4.01 10.41 16.72
CA PHE A 110 -5.27 10.52 17.46
C PHE A 110 -5.14 11.48 18.64
N LEU A 111 -4.10 11.33 19.47
CA LEU A 111 -3.86 12.20 20.65
C LEU A 111 -3.36 13.61 20.26
N GLY A 112 -2.60 13.71 19.17
CA GLY A 112 -2.01 14.95 18.66
C GLY A 112 -3.01 15.94 18.11
N LYS A 113 -4.26 15.51 17.83
CA LYS A 113 -5.38 16.41 17.52
C LYS A 113 -5.96 17.11 18.75
N GLU A 114 -5.68 16.62 19.95
CA GLU A 114 -6.21 17.16 21.21
C GLU A 114 -5.11 17.59 22.21
N LYS A 115 -3.85 17.81 21.76
CA LYS A 115 -2.64 18.04 22.60
C LYS A 115 -2.93 18.80 23.92
N PRO A 116 -2.98 18.12 25.08
CA PRO A 116 -2.54 18.74 26.31
C PRO A 116 -1.00 18.82 26.30
N PRO A 117 -0.38 19.76 27.03
CA PRO A 117 1.07 19.97 27.00
C PRO A 117 1.78 18.66 27.32
N GLY A 118 2.64 18.24 26.39
CA GLY A 118 3.34 16.97 26.45
C GLY A 118 4.12 16.81 27.74
N ILE A 119 4.39 15.57 28.14
CA ILE A 119 5.18 15.25 29.34
C ILE A 119 6.54 15.96 29.31
N LEU A 120 7.15 16.11 28.13
CA LEU A 120 8.36 16.91 27.90
C LEU A 120 8.16 18.40 28.17
N ASP A 121 6.97 18.96 27.90
CA ASP A 121 6.61 20.34 28.18
C ASP A 121 6.43 20.57 29.69
N LYS A 122 5.80 19.62 30.39
CA LYS A 122 5.73 19.60 31.87
C LYS A 122 7.11 19.42 32.51
N LEU A 123 7.98 18.58 31.95
CA LEU A 123 9.35 18.38 32.42
C LEU A 123 10.25 19.58 32.16
N LYS A 124 10.19 20.18 30.96
CA LYS A 124 10.91 21.42 30.63
C LYS A 124 10.46 22.59 31.50
N LYS A 125 9.15 22.71 31.74
CA LYS A 125 8.58 23.71 32.67
C LYS A 125 9.01 23.47 34.12
N LYS A 126 9.15 22.20 34.54
CA LYS A 126 9.64 21.83 35.89
C LYS A 126 11.16 22.03 36.04
N LEU A 127 11.92 21.87 34.95
CA LEU A 127 13.38 22.03 34.91
C LEU A 127 13.84 23.45 34.51
N GLY A 128 12.91 24.35 34.15
CA GLY A 128 13.22 25.74 33.80
C GLY A 128 14.01 25.90 32.49
N ILE A 129 14.05 24.89 31.65
CA ILE A 129 14.84 24.89 30.41
C ILE A 129 13.97 25.51 29.31
N LYS A 130 14.33 26.72 28.88
CA LYS A 130 13.70 27.48 27.80
C LYS A 130 14.14 26.94 26.43
#